data_AF-A0A2S8GUL8-F1
#
_entry.id   AF-A0A2S8GUL8-F1
#
_cell.length_a   1.000
_cell.length_b   1.000
_cell.length_c   1.000
_cell.angle_alpha   90.00
_cell.angle_beta   90.00
_cell.angle_gamma   90.00
#
_symmetry.space_group_name_H-M   'P 1'
#
loop_
_entity.id
_entity.type
_entity.pdbx_description
1 polymer ?
#
loop_
_entity_poly.entity_id
_entity_poly.type
_entity_poly.pdbx_seq_one_letter_code
_entity_poly.pdbx_strand_id
1 'polypeptide(L)' 'MQFIEMTGRELMDALHDDELTTEDLQKSNITETSIIRINRQGDIEVRRAEGWDIVGGLIGDYEKRIVKSSGRTWA' A
#
# COMPACT_ATOMS: atom_id res chain seq x y z
N MET A 1 1.07 12.53 -10.51
CA MET A 1 1.53 11.13 -10.65
C MET A 1 0.32 10.25 -10.43
N GLN A 2 0.24 9.10 -11.11
CA GLN A 2 -0.88 8.19 -10.93
C GLN A 2 -0.68 7.32 -9.69
N PHE A 3 -1.77 7.09 -8.94
CA PHE A 3 -1.78 6.21 -7.78
C PHE A 3 -3.08 5.42 -7.70
N ILE A 4 -3.08 4.40 -6.84
CA ILE A 4 -4.28 3.72 -6.37
C ILE A 4 -4.40 4.01 -4.88
N GLU A 5 -5.52 4.62 -4.48
CA GLU A 5 -5.85 4.82 -3.07
C GLU A 5 -6.65 3.62 -2.55
N MET A 6 -6.21 3.07 -1.42
CA MET A 6 -6.76 1.86 -0.81
C MET A 6 -6.65 1.92 0.72
N THR A 7 -7.31 1.01 1.39
CA THR A 7 -7.22 0.83 2.85
C THR A 7 -6.02 -0.03 3.21
N GLY A 8 -5.57 0.07 4.46
CA GLY A 8 -4.54 -0.81 5.00
C GLY A 8 -4.94 -2.28 4.95
N ARG A 9 -6.24 -2.60 5.10
CA ARG A 9 -6.75 -3.96 4.92
C ARG A 9 -6.55 -4.47 3.50
N GLU A 10 -6.97 -3.69 2.49
CA GLU A 10 -6.76 -4.08 1.08
C GLU A 10 -5.27 -4.24 0.76
N LEU A 11 -4.39 -3.46 1.40
CA LEU A 11 -2.94 -3.61 1.24
C LEU A 11 -2.48 -4.95 1.85
N MET A 12 -2.88 -5.25 3.08
CA MET A 12 -2.57 -6.53 3.74
C MET A 12 -3.04 -7.72 2.91
N ASP A 13 -4.22 -7.64 2.29
CA ASP A 13 -4.76 -8.68 1.40
C ASP A 13 -3.98 -8.80 0.07
N ALA A 14 -3.27 -7.75 -0.35
CA ALA A 14 -2.49 -7.70 -1.59
C ALA A 14 -1.02 -8.11 -1.43
N LEU A 15 -0.51 -8.10 -0.19
CA LEU A 15 0.87 -8.44 0.14
C LEU A 15 1.08 -9.95 0.11
N HIS A 16 2.20 -10.38 -0.48
CA HIS A 16 2.73 -11.73 -0.29
C HIS A 16 3.55 -11.79 1.00
N ASP A 17 3.62 -12.98 1.64
CA ASP A 17 4.40 -13.21 2.87
C ASP A 17 5.88 -12.75 2.78
N ASP A 18 6.46 -12.69 1.57
CA ASP A 18 7.87 -12.32 1.33
C ASP A 18 8.13 -10.82 1.10
N GLU A 19 7.10 -9.96 0.97
CA GLU A 19 7.30 -8.57 0.50
C GLU A 19 7.23 -7.52 1.61
N LEU A 20 6.26 -7.67 2.52
CA LEU A 20 6.14 -6.83 3.71
C LEU A 20 5.45 -7.66 4.79
N THR A 21 6.16 -7.95 5.87
CA THR A 21 5.56 -8.71 6.96
C THR A 21 4.61 -7.81 7.74
N THR A 22 3.65 -8.42 8.43
CA THR A 22 2.75 -7.71 9.35
C THR A 22 3.53 -6.92 10.41
N GLU A 23 4.73 -7.38 10.78
CA GLU A 23 5.64 -6.68 11.70
C GLU A 23 6.18 -5.37 11.10
N ASP A 24 6.51 -5.34 9.81
CA ASP A 24 6.96 -4.12 9.13
C ASP A 24 5.83 -3.10 8.98
N LEU A 25 4.61 -3.57 8.72
CA LEU A 25 3.40 -2.73 8.74
C LEU A 25 3.13 -2.14 10.12
N GLN A 26 3.31 -2.94 11.18
CA GLN A 26 3.13 -2.48 12.56
C GLN A 26 4.20 -1.46 12.97
N LYS A 27 5.48 -1.66 12.60
CA LYS A 27 6.54 -0.66 12.81
C LYS A 27 6.24 0.65 12.10
N SER A 28 5.63 0.56 10.92
CA SER A 28 5.16 1.71 10.14
C SER A 28 3.80 2.23 10.60
N ASN A 29 3.25 1.76 11.73
CA ASN A 29 1.99 2.21 12.29
C ASN A 29 0.85 2.25 11.24
N ILE A 30 0.84 1.26 10.34
CA ILE A 30 -0.23 1.01 9.38
C ILE A 30 -1.23 0.08 10.06
N THR A 31 -2.48 0.53 10.08
CA THR A 31 -3.63 -0.25 10.55
C THR A 31 -4.53 -0.60 9.38
N GLU A 32 -5.45 -1.54 9.59
CA GLU A 32 -6.48 -1.89 8.59
C GLU A 32 -7.28 -0.67 8.09
N THR A 33 -7.46 0.34 8.95
CA THR A 33 -8.22 1.57 8.67
C THR A 33 -7.37 2.71 8.13
N SER A 34 -6.07 2.51 7.95
CA SER A 34 -5.18 3.51 7.38
C SER A 34 -5.52 3.75 5.91
N ILE A 35 -5.41 5.00 5.46
CA ILE A 35 -5.56 5.34 4.04
C ILE A 35 -4.16 5.26 3.43
N ILE A 36 -4.04 4.46 2.37
CA ILE A 36 -2.80 4.14 1.69
C ILE A 36 -2.91 4.59 0.24
N ARG A 37 -1.80 5.05 -0.33
CA ARG A 37 -1.62 5.20 -1.78
C ARG A 37 -0.45 4.37 -2.24
N ILE A 38 -0.65 3.67 -3.34
CA ILE A 38 0.41 3.00 -4.07
C ILE A 38 0.62 3.75 -5.37
N ASN A 39 1.85 4.18 -5.64
CA ASN A 39 2.19 4.82 -6.91
C ASN A 39 2.71 3.78 -7.93
N ARG A 40 2.91 4.20 -9.19
CA ARG A 40 3.41 3.33 -10.27
C ARG A 40 4.86 2.84 -10.10
N GLN A 41 5.61 3.39 -9.16
CA GLN A 41 6.97 2.95 -8.85
C GLN A 41 6.95 1.85 -7.78
N GLY A 42 5.80 1.62 -7.14
CA GLY A 42 5.62 0.67 -6.06
C GLY A 42 5.70 1.30 -4.68
N ASP A 43 5.88 2.62 -4.56
CA ASP A 43 6.00 3.26 -3.25
C ASP A 43 4.67 3.17 -2.50
N ILE A 44 4.77 2.82 -1.22
CA ILE A 44 3.66 2.77 -0.27
C ILE A 44 3.65 4.08 0.51
N GLU A 45 2.62 4.88 0.27
CA GLU A 45 2.39 6.15 0.95
C GLU A 45 1.24 6.02 1.95
N VAL A 46 1.44 6.44 3.20
CA VAL A 46 0.42 6.40 4.26
C VAL A 46 -0.09 7.81 4.55
N ARG A 47 -1.41 7.96 4.66
CA ARG A 47 -2.00 9.23 5.10
C ARG A 47 -1.72 9.46 6.58
N ARG A 48 -1.02 10.56 6.88
CA ARG A 48 -0.81 11.10 8.23
C ARG A 48 -1.49 12.46 8.37
N ALA A 49 -1.52 12.98 9.59
CA ALA A 49 -2.09 14.31 9.87
C ALA A 49 -1.43 15.41 9.01
N GLU A 50 -0.10 15.35 8.86
CA GLU A 50 0.69 16.37 8.18
C GLU A 50 0.82 16.16 6.66
N GLY A 51 0.44 14.99 6.13
CA GLY A 51 0.69 14.69 4.72
C GLY A 51 0.60 13.23 4.35
N TRP A 52 1.36 12.88 3.31
CA TRP A 52 1.62 11.51 2.88
C TRP A 52 3.07 11.18 3.22
N ASP A 53 3.28 10.03 3.83
CA ASP A 53 4.60 9.56 4.26
C ASP A 53 4.92 8.25 3.55
N ILE A 54 6.12 8.14 2.97
CA ILE A 54 6.55 6.94 2.26
C ILE A 54 7.15 5.98 3.29
N VAL A 55 6.56 4.80 3.40
CA VAL A 55 6.93 3.82 4.43
C VAL A 55 7.56 2.55 3.88
N GLY A 56 7.55 2.38 2.55
CA GLY A 56 8.11 1.19 1.91
C GLY A 56 7.84 1.17 0.41
N GLY A 57 8.22 0.06 -0.22
CA GLY A 57 8.04 -0.17 -1.64
C GLY A 57 7.64 -1.62 -1.92
N LEU A 58 6.75 -1.81 -2.89
CA LEU A 58 6.34 -3.10 -3.40
C LEU A 58 7.26 -3.54 -4.53
N ILE A 59 7.51 -4.85 -4.62
CA ILE A 59 8.37 -5.46 -5.64
C ILE A 59 7.57 -6.45 -6.51
N GLY A 60 8.15 -6.87 -7.63
CA GLY A 60 7.55 -7.85 -8.54
C GLY A 60 6.26 -7.38 -9.23
N ASP A 61 5.33 -8.31 -9.47
CA ASP A 61 4.04 -8.09 -10.17
C ASP A 61 2.98 -7.37 -9.29
N TYR A 62 3.39 -6.43 -8.43
CA TYR A 62 2.52 -5.78 -7.46
C TYR A 62 1.35 -5.03 -8.11
N GLU A 63 1.54 -4.41 -9.29
CA GLU A 63 0.48 -3.65 -9.97
C GLU A 63 -0.78 -4.51 -10.17
N LYS A 64 -0.63 -5.78 -10.57
CA LYS A 64 -1.76 -6.71 -10.76
C LYS A 64 -2.44 -7.05 -9.44
N ARG A 65 -1.68 -7.25 -8.36
CA ARG A 65 -2.22 -7.58 -7.04
C ARG A 65 -2.99 -6.41 -6.44
N ILE A 66 -2.45 -5.20 -6.55
CA ILE A 66 -3.10 -3.97 -6.04
C ILE A 66 -4.39 -3.69 -6.80
N VAL A 67 -4.40 -3.79 -8.13
CA VAL A 67 -5.63 -3.63 -8.93
C VAL A 67 -6.66 -4.70 -8.55
N LYS A 68 -6.25 -5.95 -8.35
CA LYS A 68 -7.14 -7.05 -7.96
C LYS A 68 -7.74 -6.87 -6.57
N SER A 69 -6.91 -6.49 -5.58
CA SER A 69 -7.33 -6.32 -4.18
C SER A 69 -8.22 -5.09 -4.00
N SER A 70 -7.80 -3.95 -4.57
CA SER A 70 -8.54 -2.70 -4.44
C SER A 70 -9.75 -2.60 -5.37
N GLY A 71 -9.81 -3.39 -6.45
CA GLY A 71 -10.81 -3.23 -7.51
C GLY A 71 -10.72 -1.89 -8.25
N ARG A 72 -9.62 -1.14 -8.08
CA ARG A 72 -9.41 0.21 -8.61
C ARG A 72 -8.30 0.22 -9.66
N THR A 73 -8.30 1.27 -10.48
CA THR A 73 -7.28 1.51 -11.51
C THR A 73 -6.52 2.80 -11.21
N TRP A 74 -5.31 2.90 -11.77
CA TRP A 74 -4.44 4.08 -11.66
C TRP A 74 -5.14 5.38 -12.06
N ALA A 75 -5.15 6.36 -11.16
CA ALA A 75 -5.72 7.70 -11.37
C ALA A 75 -4.72 8.79 -10.98
#